data_AF-A0AAV9W9J3-F1
#
_entry.id   AF-A0AAV9W9J3-F1
#
_cell.length_a   1.000
_cell.length_b   1.000
_cell.length_c   1.000
_cell.angle_alpha   90.00
_cell.angle_beta   90.00
_cell.angle_gamma   90.00
#
_symmetry.space_group_name_H-M   'P 1'
#
loop_
_entity.id
_entity.type
_entity.pdbx_description
1 polymer ?
#
loop_
_entity_poly.entity_id
_entity_poly.type
_entity_poly.pdbx_seq_one_letter_code
_entity_poly.pdbx_strand_id
1 'polypeptide(L)'
;MIPICPDEVLERNPQFKTIFQDLTANKLNSDASTKLSSQGAKESYEVDKRLTTLREELVKTKIIRQRLVHILNELPADLREVIDLYLCSQNTGATLRKDDEAFFLEGLPLICKALNKVILEDATDLANMCSSDGVTPYTLPTHLSHRLQSLQSRRTHLYTLRTSTLKKTLRLTTLLRTQISTTIKLIEQTKHGLSSRAQKSQARHLALVSESLEGKIKIMYFEQLDRMYDDDTTGALAFYKEHLEDVKIRLKKQARKAEGELEEYEGFGEGVKRDVVRYAKVLDELESVKGEIRRLDGDE
;
A
#
# COMPACT_ATOMS: atom_id res chain seq x y z
N MET A 1 -27.08 -7.85 11.73
CA MET A 1 -26.65 -8.56 10.50
C MET A 1 -25.30 -9.18 10.75
N ILE A 2 -25.12 -10.45 10.41
CA ILE A 2 -23.82 -11.10 10.52
C ILE A 2 -22.97 -10.65 9.31
N PRO A 3 -21.76 -10.12 9.51
CA PRO A 3 -20.90 -9.69 8.42
C PRO A 3 -20.58 -10.87 7.49
N ILE A 4 -20.67 -10.64 6.18
CA ILE A 4 -20.30 -11.63 5.16
C ILE A 4 -18.78 -11.76 5.20
N CYS A 5 -18.28 -12.85 5.76
CA CYS A 5 -16.84 -13.13 5.80
C CYS A 5 -16.44 -13.86 4.51
N PRO A 6 -15.43 -13.39 3.77
CA PRO A 6 -14.92 -14.11 2.60
C PRO A 6 -14.37 -15.49 3.00
N ASP A 7 -14.64 -16.51 2.19
CA ASP A 7 -14.17 -17.87 2.45
C ASP A 7 -12.63 -17.94 2.58
N GLU A 8 -11.90 -17.08 1.86
CA GLU A 8 -10.44 -16.92 1.94
C GLU A 8 -9.96 -16.56 3.37
N VAL A 9 -10.74 -15.80 4.13
CA VAL A 9 -10.40 -15.39 5.51
C VAL A 9 -10.71 -16.51 6.51
N LEU A 10 -11.77 -17.28 6.26
CA LEU A 10 -12.14 -18.45 7.06
C LEU A 10 -11.15 -19.59 6.86
N GLU A 11 -10.61 -19.79 5.66
CA GLU A 11 -9.57 -20.78 5.41
C GLU A 11 -8.22 -20.41 6.03
N ARG A 12 -7.88 -19.12 6.06
CA ARG A 12 -6.63 -18.63 6.65
C ARG A 12 -6.61 -18.68 8.17
N ASN A 13 -7.77 -18.69 8.84
CA ASN A 13 -7.89 -18.74 10.30
C ASN A 13 -8.89 -19.83 10.75
N PRO A 14 -8.44 -21.08 10.96
CA PRO A 14 -9.33 -22.19 11.28
C PRO A 14 -10.04 -22.04 12.64
N GLN A 15 -9.39 -21.42 13.63
CA GLN A 15 -10.02 -21.11 14.93
C GLN A 15 -11.13 -20.06 14.81
N PHE A 16 -10.95 -19.07 13.94
CA PHE A 16 -12.00 -18.09 13.66
C PHE A 16 -13.15 -18.71 12.89
N LYS A 17 -12.86 -19.64 11.96
CA LYS A 17 -13.87 -20.39 11.22
C LYS A 17 -14.78 -21.21 12.12
N THR A 18 -14.23 -21.92 13.10
CA THR A 18 -15.04 -22.71 14.05
C THR A 18 -15.95 -21.81 14.89
N ILE A 19 -15.44 -20.69 15.40
CA ILE A 19 -16.23 -19.72 16.17
C ILE A 19 -17.31 -19.06 15.30
N PHE A 20 -16.95 -18.63 14.08
CA PHE A 20 -17.90 -18.01 13.15
C PHE A 20 -19.00 -18.99 12.73
N GLN A 21 -18.66 -20.26 12.51
CA GLN A 21 -19.62 -21.33 12.23
C GLN A 21 -20.52 -21.62 13.43
N ASP A 22 -19.97 -21.72 14.65
CA ASP A 22 -20.79 -21.94 15.85
C ASP A 22 -21.73 -20.76 16.12
N LEU A 23 -21.23 -19.53 15.95
CA LEU A 23 -22.05 -18.32 16.09
C LEU A 23 -23.16 -18.25 15.04
N THR A 24 -22.88 -18.53 13.77
CA THR A 24 -23.87 -18.48 12.68
C THR A 24 -24.85 -19.66 12.69
N ALA A 25 -24.38 -20.87 12.99
CA ALA A 25 -25.17 -22.08 12.95
C ALA A 25 -25.98 -22.29 14.24
N ASN A 26 -25.38 -22.10 15.41
CA ASN A 26 -25.99 -22.49 16.68
C ASN A 26 -26.47 -21.32 17.52
N LYS A 27 -25.77 -20.17 17.51
CA LYS A 27 -26.04 -19.08 18.47
C LYS A 27 -26.82 -17.89 17.90
N LEU A 28 -26.78 -17.63 16.59
CA LEU A 28 -27.38 -16.44 15.99
C LEU A 28 -28.32 -16.78 14.83
N ASN A 29 -29.38 -15.99 14.70
CA ASN A 29 -30.27 -15.94 13.55
C ASN A 29 -29.64 -15.12 12.41
N SER A 30 -30.22 -15.18 11.22
CA SER A 30 -29.74 -14.48 10.02
C SER A 30 -29.70 -12.94 10.17
N ASP A 31 -30.48 -12.39 11.09
CA ASP A 31 -30.50 -10.97 11.44
C ASP A 31 -29.44 -10.57 12.50
N ALA A 32 -28.69 -11.55 13.02
CA ALA A 32 -27.76 -11.47 14.16
C ALA A 32 -28.42 -11.36 15.56
N SER A 33 -29.70 -11.68 15.68
CA SER A 33 -30.32 -11.92 16.99
C SER A 33 -29.90 -13.28 17.55
N THR A 34 -29.90 -13.45 18.87
CA THR A 34 -29.54 -14.73 19.50
C THR A 34 -30.63 -15.78 19.25
N LYS A 35 -30.23 -16.99 18.87
CA LYS A 35 -31.09 -18.17 18.82
C LYS A 35 -31.45 -18.55 20.26
N LEU A 36 -32.69 -18.27 20.66
CA LEU A 36 -33.21 -18.75 21.93
C LEU A 36 -33.53 -20.25 21.83
N SER A 37 -33.31 -20.99 22.93
CA SER A 37 -33.89 -22.32 23.12
C SER A 37 -35.42 -22.23 22.97
N SER A 38 -36.08 -23.34 22.60
CA SER A 38 -37.56 -23.37 22.51
C SER A 38 -38.24 -22.89 23.79
N GLN A 39 -37.63 -23.14 24.95
CA GLN A 39 -38.07 -22.65 26.26
C GLN A 39 -37.79 -21.14 26.42
N GLY A 40 -36.60 -20.67 26.07
CA GLY A 40 -36.26 -19.25 26.13
C GLY A 40 -37.07 -18.38 25.16
N ALA A 41 -37.44 -18.93 23.99
CA ALA A 41 -38.30 -18.25 23.03
C ALA A 41 -39.72 -18.07 23.57
N LYS A 42 -40.24 -19.06 24.30
CA LYS A 42 -41.54 -18.96 25.00
C LYS A 42 -41.49 -17.93 26.13
N GLU A 43 -40.45 -17.98 26.96
CA GLU A 43 -40.28 -17.01 28.06
C GLU A 43 -40.11 -15.58 27.53
N SER A 44 -39.31 -15.38 26.47
CA SER A 44 -39.18 -14.07 25.82
C SER A 44 -40.52 -13.59 25.26
N TYR A 45 -41.29 -14.47 24.61
CA TYR A 45 -42.61 -14.13 24.10
C TYR A 45 -43.59 -13.76 25.22
N GLU A 46 -43.57 -14.48 26.34
CA GLU A 46 -44.39 -14.18 27.50
C GLU A 46 -44.01 -12.84 28.15
N VAL A 47 -42.70 -12.56 28.27
CA VAL A 47 -42.18 -11.28 28.76
C VAL A 47 -42.59 -10.15 27.83
N ASP A 48 -42.43 -10.32 26.52
CA ASP A 48 -42.83 -9.33 25.52
C ASP A 48 -44.33 -9.08 25.60
N LYS A 49 -45.15 -10.13 25.74
CA LYS A 49 -46.59 -10.00 25.93
C LYS A 49 -46.93 -9.22 27.19
N ARG A 50 -46.34 -9.56 28.35
CA ARG A 50 -46.55 -8.82 29.62
C ARG A 50 -46.09 -7.36 29.51
N LEU A 51 -44.99 -7.12 28.82
CA LEU A 51 -44.45 -5.79 28.62
C LEU A 51 -45.35 -4.98 27.67
N THR A 52 -45.94 -5.59 26.63
CA THR A 52 -46.95 -4.90 25.80
C THR A 52 -48.19 -4.53 26.61
N THR A 53 -48.72 -5.43 27.44
CA THR A 53 -49.89 -5.13 28.28
C THR A 53 -49.60 -4.01 29.28
N LEU A 54 -48.45 -4.06 29.97
CA LEU A 54 -48.05 -3.00 30.91
C LEU A 54 -47.83 -1.66 30.20
N ARG A 55 -47.25 -1.67 28.99
CA ARG A 55 -47.09 -0.45 28.19
C ARG A 55 -48.44 0.12 27.76
N GLU A 56 -49.37 -0.72 27.33
CA GLU A 56 -50.73 -0.30 27.00
C GLU A 56 -51.43 0.32 28.20
N GLU A 57 -51.34 -0.29 29.38
CA GLU A 57 -51.92 0.22 30.63
C GLU A 57 -51.31 1.57 31.04
N LEU A 58 -49.98 1.69 30.99
CA LEU A 58 -49.27 2.93 31.29
C LEU A 58 -49.69 4.03 30.30
N VAL A 59 -49.71 3.73 29.00
CA VAL A 59 -50.10 4.70 27.97
C VAL A 59 -51.56 5.12 28.14
N LYS A 60 -52.49 4.18 28.39
CA LYS A 60 -53.90 4.50 28.70
C LYS A 60 -54.00 5.46 29.88
N THR A 61 -53.33 5.14 30.99
CA THR A 61 -53.33 5.97 32.20
C THR A 61 -52.76 7.36 31.93
N LYS A 62 -51.65 7.43 31.18
CA LYS A 62 -51.00 8.70 30.82
C LYS A 62 -51.89 9.56 29.91
N ILE A 63 -52.52 8.98 28.90
CA ILE A 63 -53.44 9.69 28.00
C ILE A 63 -54.63 10.22 28.79
N ILE A 64 -55.28 9.36 29.59
CA ILE A 64 -56.42 9.77 30.42
C ILE A 64 -56.03 10.92 31.34
N ARG A 65 -54.88 10.82 32.02
CA ARG A 65 -54.40 11.89 32.90
C ARG A 65 -54.12 13.19 32.14
N GLN A 66 -53.42 13.13 31.00
CA GLN A 66 -53.12 14.31 30.20
C GLN A 66 -54.38 15.00 29.68
N ARG A 67 -55.40 14.22 29.30
CA ARG A 67 -56.68 14.75 28.82
C ARG A 67 -57.56 15.24 29.96
N LEU A 68 -57.57 14.57 31.11
CA LEU A 68 -58.24 15.06 32.31
C LEU A 68 -57.78 16.47 32.65
N VAL A 69 -56.46 16.72 32.67
CA VAL A 69 -55.90 18.06 32.94
C VAL A 69 -56.37 19.10 31.93
N HIS A 70 -56.53 18.73 30.66
CA HIS A 70 -57.02 19.65 29.62
C HIS A 70 -58.50 20.00 29.78
N ILE A 71 -59.30 19.04 30.27
CA ILE A 71 -60.75 19.14 30.43
C ILE A 71 -61.15 19.81 31.76
N LEU A 72 -60.24 19.93 32.73
CA LEU A 72 -60.48 20.59 34.03
C LEU A 72 -61.16 21.97 33.92
N ASN A 73 -60.93 22.69 32.83
CA ASN A 73 -61.52 24.02 32.60
C ASN A 73 -62.98 23.98 32.13
N GLU A 74 -63.46 22.83 31.65
CA GLU A 74 -64.84 22.63 31.18
C GLU A 74 -65.74 22.03 32.27
N LEU A 75 -65.19 21.65 33.43
CA LEU A 75 -65.92 21.05 34.54
C LEU A 75 -66.35 22.07 35.61
N PRO A 76 -67.41 21.77 36.38
CA PRO A 76 -67.77 22.53 37.58
C PRO A 76 -66.58 22.69 38.54
N ALA A 77 -66.48 23.86 39.18
CA ALA A 77 -65.37 24.21 40.07
C ALA A 77 -65.15 23.18 41.20
N ASP A 78 -66.24 22.68 41.79
CA ASP A 78 -66.19 21.69 42.87
C ASP A 78 -65.60 20.34 42.41
N LEU A 79 -65.91 19.91 41.18
CA LEU A 79 -65.34 18.68 40.61
C LEU A 79 -63.87 18.87 40.20
N ARG A 80 -63.49 20.07 39.79
CA ARG A 80 -62.10 20.40 39.44
C ARG A 80 -61.17 20.27 40.64
N GLU A 81 -61.56 20.81 41.80
CA GLU A 81 -60.77 20.73 43.03
C GLU A 81 -60.56 19.28 43.48
N VAL A 82 -61.61 18.44 43.39
CA VAL A 82 -61.53 17.02 43.75
C VAL A 82 -60.65 16.23 42.77
N ILE A 83 -60.70 16.54 41.47
CA ILE A 83 -59.83 15.90 40.46
C ILE A 83 -58.37 16.33 40.65
N ASP A 84 -58.09 17.61 40.92
CA ASP A 84 -56.74 18.10 41.19
C ASP A 84 -56.16 17.45 42.45
N LEU A 85 -56.97 17.33 43.51
CA LEU A 85 -56.60 16.62 44.73
C LEU A 85 -56.29 15.14 44.44
N TYR A 86 -57.10 14.47 43.63
CA TYR A 86 -56.90 13.07 43.22
C TYR A 86 -55.63 12.88 42.39
N LEU A 87 -55.35 13.77 41.43
CA LEU A 87 -54.14 13.75 40.59
C LEU A 87 -52.87 13.99 41.42
N CYS A 88 -52.95 14.82 42.46
CA CYS A 88 -51.88 15.02 43.44
C CYS A 88 -51.71 13.79 44.33
N SER A 89 -52.80 13.20 44.82
CA SER A 89 -52.84 12.02 45.68
C SER A 89 -52.17 10.81 45.04
N GLN A 90 -52.39 10.58 43.74
CA GLN A 90 -51.77 9.48 43.00
C GLN A 90 -50.24 9.60 42.89
N ASN A 91 -49.69 10.82 42.97
CA ASN A 91 -48.23 11.02 42.92
C ASN A 91 -47.57 10.89 44.30
N THR A 92 -48.32 11.15 45.37
CA THR A 92 -47.81 11.20 46.75
C THR A 92 -48.22 9.98 47.60
N GLY A 93 -49.14 9.14 47.12
CA GLY A 93 -49.64 7.97 47.84
C GLY A 93 -50.61 8.30 48.98
N ALA A 94 -51.12 9.53 49.05
CA ALA A 94 -52.10 9.94 50.05
C ALA A 94 -53.46 9.27 49.77
N THR A 95 -54.25 9.02 50.82
CA THR A 95 -55.61 8.49 50.70
C THR A 95 -56.63 9.62 50.74
N LEU A 96 -57.53 9.65 49.76
CA LEU A 96 -58.60 10.64 49.66
C LEU A 96 -59.62 10.47 50.79
N ARG A 97 -60.34 11.54 51.17
CA ARG A 97 -61.46 11.43 52.10
C ARG A 97 -62.62 10.69 51.42
N LYS A 98 -63.39 9.93 52.20
CA LYS A 98 -64.54 9.15 51.71
C LYS A 98 -65.62 10.02 51.08
N ASP A 99 -65.78 11.25 51.56
CA ASP A 99 -66.78 12.19 51.04
C ASP A 99 -66.38 12.75 49.66
N ASP A 100 -65.09 13.07 49.49
CA ASP A 100 -64.52 13.51 48.20
C ASP A 100 -64.54 12.34 47.18
N GLU A 101 -64.34 11.11 47.64
CA GLU A 101 -64.45 9.90 46.81
C GLU A 101 -65.90 9.67 46.34
N ALA A 102 -66.89 9.83 47.23
CA ALA A 102 -68.30 9.73 46.86
C ALA A 102 -68.71 10.79 45.84
N PHE A 103 -68.26 12.04 46.03
CA PHE A 103 -68.53 13.15 45.10
C PHE A 103 -67.88 12.94 43.73
N PHE A 104 -66.65 12.41 43.70
CA PHE A 104 -65.97 12.04 42.45
C PHE A 104 -66.73 10.94 41.70
N LEU A 105 -67.22 9.91 42.42
CA LEU A 105 -68.00 8.82 41.82
C LEU A 105 -69.35 9.31 41.27
N GLU A 106 -69.98 10.29 41.91
CA GLU A 106 -71.21 10.92 41.41
C GLU A 106 -70.97 11.78 40.16
N GLY A 107 -69.83 12.48 40.10
CA GLY A 107 -69.41 13.29 38.93
C GLY A 107 -68.83 12.48 37.76
N LEU A 108 -68.59 11.19 37.94
CA LEU A 108 -67.95 10.30 36.98
C LEU A 108 -68.65 10.27 35.59
N PRO A 109 -69.99 10.27 35.48
CA PRO A 109 -70.67 10.31 34.18
C PRO A 109 -70.34 11.58 33.37
N LEU A 110 -70.21 12.74 34.04
CA LEU A 110 -69.90 14.02 33.40
C LEU A 110 -68.44 14.04 32.92
N ILE A 111 -67.52 13.57 33.77
CA ILE A 111 -66.10 13.40 33.45
C ILE A 111 -65.93 12.46 32.25
N CYS A 112 -66.60 11.29 32.26
CA CYS A 112 -66.56 10.33 31.17
C CYS A 112 -67.12 10.90 29.86
N LYS A 113 -68.20 11.69 29.91
CA LYS A 113 -68.77 12.32 28.71
C LYS A 113 -67.80 13.34 28.09
N ALA A 114 -67.19 14.19 28.92
CA ALA A 114 -66.22 15.19 28.45
C ALA A 114 -64.93 14.53 27.92
N LEU A 115 -64.41 13.51 28.63
CA LEU A 115 -63.27 12.72 28.17
C LEU A 115 -63.54 12.03 26.84
N ASN A 116 -64.69 11.37 26.69
CA ASN A 116 -65.04 10.69 25.46
C ASN A 116 -65.13 11.65 24.28
N LYS A 117 -65.64 12.89 24.50
CA LYS A 117 -65.67 13.93 23.46
C LYS A 117 -64.26 14.28 22.98
N VAL A 118 -63.35 14.61 23.89
CA VAL A 118 -61.97 14.99 23.55
C VAL A 118 -61.17 13.84 22.94
N ILE A 119 -61.34 12.62 23.43
CA ILE A 119 -60.69 11.43 22.86
C ILE A 119 -61.20 11.16 21.44
N LEU A 120 -62.49 11.40 21.18
CA LEU A 120 -63.06 11.25 19.84
C LEU A 120 -62.52 12.34 18.89
N GLU A 121 -62.42 13.58 19.35
CA GLU A 121 -61.81 14.70 18.61
C GLU A 121 -60.35 14.39 18.23
N ASP A 122 -59.53 13.95 19.21
CA ASP A 122 -58.16 13.51 18.96
C ASP A 122 -58.10 12.37 17.93
N ALA A 123 -58.99 11.40 18.04
CA ALA A 123 -59.03 10.26 17.11
C ALA A 123 -59.44 10.69 15.70
N THR A 124 -60.32 11.69 15.57
CA THR A 124 -60.66 12.29 14.27
C THR A 124 -59.50 13.10 13.70
N ASP A 125 -58.77 13.85 14.51
CA ASP A 125 -57.59 14.60 14.07
C ASP A 125 -56.48 13.66 13.61
N LEU A 126 -56.22 12.58 14.35
CA LEU A 126 -55.29 11.53 13.94
C LEU A 126 -55.73 10.82 12.66
N ALA A 127 -57.03 10.58 12.48
CA ALA A 127 -57.57 10.03 11.24
C ALA A 127 -57.36 10.99 10.05
N ASN A 128 -57.59 12.29 10.24
CA ASN A 128 -57.35 13.32 9.23
C ASN A 128 -55.86 13.42 8.84
N MET A 129 -54.95 13.32 9.82
CA MET A 129 -53.50 13.30 9.57
C MET A 129 -53.05 12.09 8.74
N CYS A 130 -53.77 10.96 8.83
CA CYS A 130 -53.43 9.74 8.08
C CYS A 130 -53.73 9.82 6.57
N SER A 131 -54.24 10.95 6.08
CA SER A 131 -54.22 11.37 4.66
C SER A 131 -54.86 10.38 3.66
N SER A 132 -55.93 9.69 4.09
CA SER A 132 -56.75 8.85 3.23
C SER A 132 -58.20 9.27 3.39
N ASP A 133 -58.86 9.64 2.27
CA ASP A 133 -60.31 9.77 2.24
C ASP A 133 -60.94 8.50 2.83
N GLY A 134 -61.83 8.67 3.82
CA GLY A 134 -62.59 7.58 4.43
C GLY A 134 -62.04 6.93 5.70
N VAL A 135 -60.94 7.41 6.29
CA VAL A 135 -60.47 6.88 7.59
C VAL A 135 -61.35 7.44 8.71
N THR A 136 -62.10 6.56 9.36
CA THR A 136 -62.83 6.86 10.60
C THR A 136 -62.01 6.44 11.82
N PRO A 137 -62.27 7.00 13.03
CA PRO A 137 -61.62 6.59 14.28
C PRO A 137 -61.62 5.08 14.52
N TYR A 138 -62.70 4.39 14.10
CA TYR A 138 -62.86 2.94 14.27
C TYR A 138 -62.00 2.12 13.30
N THR A 139 -61.71 2.66 12.12
CA THR A 139 -60.86 2.02 11.10
C THR A 139 -59.38 2.37 11.23
N LEU A 140 -59.04 3.36 12.07
CA LEU A 140 -57.66 3.83 12.25
C LEU A 140 -56.68 2.71 12.69
N PRO A 141 -57.03 1.81 13.65
CA PRO A 141 -56.10 0.77 14.09
C PRO A 141 -55.75 -0.24 12.99
N THR A 142 -56.71 -0.60 12.13
CA THR A 142 -56.48 -1.55 11.03
C THR A 142 -55.65 -0.93 9.91
N HIS A 143 -55.87 0.36 9.61
CA HIS A 143 -55.02 1.10 8.68
C HIS A 143 -53.59 1.27 9.21
N LEU A 144 -53.43 1.55 10.50
CA LEU A 144 -52.11 1.70 11.13
C LEU A 144 -51.36 0.37 11.15
N SER A 145 -52.02 -0.73 11.50
CA SER A 145 -51.40 -2.06 11.46
C SER A 145 -51.00 -2.47 10.05
N HIS A 146 -51.85 -2.23 9.05
CA HIS A 146 -51.54 -2.48 7.64
C HIS A 146 -50.37 -1.60 7.15
N ARG A 147 -50.34 -0.31 7.50
CA ARG A 147 -49.21 0.58 7.17
C ARG A 147 -47.92 0.13 7.84
N LEU A 148 -47.95 -0.26 9.12
CA LEU A 148 -46.78 -0.81 9.81
C LEU A 148 -46.29 -2.09 9.13
N GLN A 149 -47.19 -2.99 8.75
CA GLN A 149 -46.84 -4.21 8.03
C GLN A 149 -46.24 -3.91 6.64
N SER A 150 -46.80 -2.95 5.92
CA SER A 150 -46.27 -2.47 4.64
C SER A 150 -44.89 -1.82 4.78
N LEU A 151 -44.67 -1.02 5.84
CA LEU A 151 -43.35 -0.46 6.13
C LEU A 151 -42.34 -1.55 6.50
N GLN A 152 -42.75 -2.54 7.28
CA GLN A 152 -41.90 -3.69 7.62
C GLN A 152 -41.52 -4.49 6.37
N SER A 153 -42.48 -4.78 5.47
CA SER A 153 -42.21 -5.52 4.23
C SER A 153 -41.35 -4.72 3.25
N ARG A 154 -41.56 -3.41 3.13
CA ARG A 154 -40.71 -2.53 2.32
C ARG A 154 -39.31 -2.43 2.89
N ARG A 155 -39.18 -2.40 4.22
CA ARG A 155 -37.89 -2.39 4.91
C ARG A 155 -37.12 -3.69 4.65
N THR A 156 -37.76 -4.86 4.79
CA THR A 156 -37.11 -6.14 4.50
C THR A 156 -36.74 -6.25 3.02
N HIS A 157 -37.60 -5.80 2.10
CA HIS A 157 -37.29 -5.77 0.67
C HIS A 157 -36.08 -4.89 0.34
N LEU A 158 -35.99 -3.70 0.95
CA LEU A 158 -34.84 -2.81 0.76
C LEU A 158 -33.54 -3.46 1.28
N TYR A 159 -33.60 -4.17 2.41
CA TYR A 159 -32.46 -4.92 2.93
C TYR A 159 -32.03 -6.06 2.00
N THR A 160 -32.97 -6.85 1.45
CA THR A 160 -32.63 -7.92 0.51
C THR A 160 -32.05 -7.36 -0.78
N LEU A 161 -32.56 -6.24 -1.28
CA LEU A 161 -32.01 -5.57 -2.45
C LEU A 161 -30.58 -5.07 -2.19
N ARG A 162 -30.32 -4.37 -1.08
CA ARG A 162 -28.98 -3.88 -0.73
C ARG A 162 -27.97 -5.01 -0.60
N THR A 163 -28.34 -6.10 0.07
CA THR A 163 -27.45 -7.26 0.24
C THR A 163 -27.18 -7.97 -1.10
N SER A 164 -28.18 -8.08 -1.98
CA SER A 164 -28.00 -8.61 -3.34
C SER A 164 -27.05 -7.76 -4.18
N THR A 165 -27.21 -6.43 -4.14
CA THR A 165 -26.33 -5.50 -4.85
C THR A 165 -24.90 -5.60 -4.34
N LEU A 166 -24.67 -5.59 -3.02
CA LEU A 166 -23.33 -5.71 -2.45
C LEU A 166 -22.65 -7.03 -2.85
N LYS A 167 -23.37 -8.15 -2.86
CA LYS A 167 -22.84 -9.45 -3.32
C LYS A 167 -22.43 -9.40 -4.79
N LYS A 168 -23.24 -8.78 -5.66
CA LYS A 168 -22.91 -8.61 -7.09
C LYS A 168 -21.69 -7.72 -7.29
N THR A 169 -21.60 -6.60 -6.58
CA THR A 169 -20.44 -5.70 -6.64
C THR A 169 -19.17 -6.40 -6.20
N LEU A 170 -19.22 -7.15 -5.10
CA LEU A 170 -18.06 -7.94 -4.64
C LEU A 170 -17.61 -8.93 -5.73
N ARG A 171 -18.53 -9.69 -6.32
CA ARG A 171 -18.23 -10.63 -7.40
C ARG A 171 -17.63 -9.95 -8.64
N LEU A 172 -18.13 -8.77 -9.00
CA LEU A 172 -17.56 -7.99 -10.10
C LEU A 172 -16.12 -7.57 -9.78
N THR A 173 -15.86 -7.06 -8.57
CA THR A 173 -14.52 -6.63 -8.17
C THR A 173 -13.52 -7.80 -8.12
N THR A 174 -13.95 -8.98 -7.69
CA THR A 174 -13.09 -10.17 -7.70
C THR A 174 -12.77 -10.62 -9.12
N LEU A 175 -13.75 -10.59 -10.04
CA LEU A 175 -13.52 -10.90 -11.46
C LEU A 175 -12.58 -9.89 -12.14
N LEU A 176 -12.72 -8.59 -11.84
CA LEU A 176 -11.79 -7.58 -12.33
C LEU A 176 -10.37 -7.82 -11.81
N ARG A 177 -10.23 -8.15 -10.52
CA ARG A 177 -8.93 -8.49 -9.93
C ARG A 177 -8.29 -9.69 -10.63
N THR A 178 -9.05 -10.75 -10.89
CA THR A 178 -8.51 -11.93 -11.58
C THR A 178 -8.14 -11.62 -13.03
N GLN A 179 -8.96 -10.84 -13.74
CA GLN A 179 -8.65 -10.39 -15.10
C GLN A 179 -7.39 -9.53 -15.17
N ILE A 180 -7.20 -8.58 -14.25
CA ILE A 180 -5.98 -7.76 -14.18
C ILE A 180 -4.78 -8.66 -13.87
N SER A 181 -4.90 -9.62 -12.94
CA SER A 181 -3.81 -10.54 -12.62
C SER A 181 -3.42 -11.43 -13.81
N THR A 182 -4.40 -11.97 -14.56
CA THR A 182 -4.11 -12.81 -15.72
C THR A 182 -3.51 -12.02 -16.88
N THR A 183 -3.99 -10.80 -17.12
CA THR A 183 -3.42 -9.92 -18.15
C THR A 183 -1.98 -9.53 -17.83
N ILE A 184 -1.67 -9.18 -16.58
CA ILE A 184 -0.29 -8.93 -16.14
C ILE A 184 0.60 -10.16 -16.41
N LYS A 185 0.16 -11.35 -15.98
CA LYS A 185 0.90 -12.61 -16.22
C LYS A 185 1.13 -12.87 -17.71
N LEU A 186 0.14 -12.61 -18.55
CA LEU A 186 0.27 -12.75 -20.01
C LEU A 186 1.30 -11.78 -20.58
N ILE A 187 1.31 -10.52 -20.15
CA ILE A 187 2.31 -9.53 -20.59
C ILE A 187 3.71 -9.94 -20.12
N GLU A 188 3.85 -10.36 -18.86
CA GLU A 188 5.10 -10.88 -18.32
C GLU A 188 5.64 -12.06 -19.13
N GLN A 189 4.80 -13.03 -19.48
CA GLN A 189 5.22 -14.22 -20.23
C GLN A 189 5.54 -13.90 -21.70
N THR A 190 4.68 -13.13 -22.36
CA THR A 190 4.77 -12.90 -23.82
C THR A 190 5.76 -11.81 -24.19
N LYS A 191 5.80 -10.69 -23.45
CA LYS A 191 6.68 -9.56 -23.75
C LYS A 191 8.01 -9.66 -23.02
N HIS A 192 7.99 -9.95 -21.72
CA HIS A 192 9.21 -9.94 -20.91
C HIS A 192 9.90 -11.31 -20.87
N GLY A 193 9.16 -12.41 -20.87
CA GLY A 193 9.69 -13.76 -20.72
C GLY A 193 10.33 -14.31 -21.99
N LEU A 194 9.57 -14.44 -23.08
CA LEU A 194 10.06 -15.04 -24.32
C LEU A 194 11.14 -14.19 -25.00
N SER A 195 10.93 -12.87 -25.13
CA SER A 195 11.88 -11.97 -25.77
C SER A 195 13.21 -11.89 -25.00
N SER A 196 13.15 -11.74 -23.67
CA SER A 196 14.38 -11.73 -22.84
C SER A 196 15.11 -13.07 -22.86
N ARG A 197 14.39 -14.20 -22.83
CA ARG A 197 15.00 -15.53 -22.94
C ARG A 197 15.66 -15.76 -24.29
N ALA A 198 15.02 -15.35 -25.39
CA ALA A 198 15.58 -15.45 -26.74
C ALA A 198 16.84 -14.61 -26.88
N GLN A 199 16.80 -13.33 -26.46
CA GLN A 199 17.97 -12.44 -26.49
C GLN A 199 19.10 -12.96 -25.61
N LYS A 200 18.80 -13.47 -24.41
CA LYS A 200 19.81 -14.06 -23.51
C LYS A 200 20.45 -15.31 -24.12
N SER A 201 19.67 -16.16 -24.78
CA SER A 201 20.20 -17.33 -25.50
C SER A 201 21.10 -16.91 -26.66
N GLN A 202 20.67 -15.92 -27.46
CA GLN A 202 21.44 -15.39 -28.58
C GLN A 202 22.76 -14.74 -28.11
N ALA A 203 22.73 -13.95 -27.05
CA ALA A 203 23.93 -13.33 -26.47
C ALA A 203 24.91 -14.38 -25.95
N ARG A 204 24.42 -15.43 -25.29
CA ARG A 204 25.26 -16.56 -24.83
C ARG A 204 25.87 -17.33 -25.98
N HIS A 205 25.10 -17.58 -27.04
CA HIS A 205 25.63 -18.24 -28.23
C HIS A 205 26.75 -17.41 -28.87
N LEU A 206 26.54 -16.09 -29.05
CA LEU A 206 27.57 -15.21 -29.60
C LEU A 206 28.84 -15.15 -28.72
N ALA A 207 28.67 -15.14 -27.39
CA ALA A 207 29.80 -15.18 -26.46
C ALA A 207 30.61 -16.48 -26.56
N LEU A 208 29.93 -17.63 -26.61
CA LEU A 208 30.58 -18.93 -26.83
C LEU A 208 31.30 -19.00 -28.18
N VAL A 209 30.68 -18.46 -29.23
CA VAL A 209 31.33 -18.35 -30.55
C VAL A 209 32.59 -17.50 -30.46
N SER A 210 32.55 -16.33 -29.81
CA SER A 210 33.75 -15.49 -29.65
C SER A 210 34.85 -16.18 -28.85
N GLU A 211 34.51 -16.89 -27.78
CA GLU A 211 35.47 -17.66 -26.98
C GLU A 211 36.09 -18.80 -27.79
N SER A 212 35.29 -19.49 -28.60
CA SER A 212 35.77 -20.53 -29.50
C SER A 212 36.70 -19.98 -30.59
N LEU A 213 36.40 -18.78 -31.11
CA LEU A 213 37.23 -18.10 -32.10
C LEU A 213 38.54 -17.62 -31.47
N GLU A 214 38.49 -17.07 -30.26
CA GLU A 214 39.70 -16.69 -29.52
C GLU A 214 40.59 -17.90 -29.27
N GLY A 215 40.02 -19.02 -28.84
CA GLY A 215 40.74 -20.29 -28.68
C GLY A 215 41.38 -20.75 -30.00
N LYS A 216 40.64 -20.69 -31.12
CA LYS A 216 41.15 -21.06 -32.44
C LYS A 216 42.29 -20.14 -32.90
N ILE A 217 42.17 -18.82 -32.69
CA ILE A 217 43.21 -17.85 -33.01
C ILE A 217 44.46 -18.11 -32.17
N LYS A 218 44.32 -18.41 -30.88
CA LYS A 218 45.45 -18.78 -30.00
C LYS A 218 46.17 -20.03 -30.50
N ILE A 219 45.43 -21.08 -30.89
CA ILE A 219 46.02 -22.30 -31.46
C ILE A 219 46.77 -21.98 -32.75
N MET A 220 46.15 -21.28 -33.70
CA MET A 220 46.80 -20.88 -34.95
C MET A 220 48.04 -20.02 -34.71
N TYR A 221 48.01 -19.14 -33.71
CA TYR A 221 49.15 -18.33 -33.32
C TYR A 221 50.32 -19.19 -32.81
N PHE A 222 50.04 -20.16 -31.93
CA PHE A 222 51.07 -21.09 -31.46
C PHE A 222 51.60 -22.00 -32.56
N GLU A 223 50.74 -22.52 -33.44
CA GLU A 223 51.16 -23.30 -34.62
C GLU A 223 52.09 -22.47 -35.54
N GLN A 224 51.78 -21.18 -35.73
CA GLN A 224 52.60 -20.31 -36.55
C GLN A 224 53.93 -19.95 -35.86
N LEU A 225 53.93 -19.75 -34.55
CA LEU A 225 55.15 -19.57 -33.77
C LEU A 225 56.04 -20.81 -33.85
N ASP A 226 55.48 -22.00 -33.68
CA ASP A 226 56.20 -23.27 -33.77
C ASP A 226 56.85 -23.46 -35.15
N ARG A 227 56.17 -23.03 -36.22
CA ARG A 227 56.74 -23.02 -37.58
C ARG A 227 57.84 -21.98 -37.81
N MET A 228 57.82 -20.86 -37.09
CA MET A 228 58.81 -19.78 -37.25
C MET A 228 60.02 -19.97 -36.34
N TYR A 229 59.81 -20.54 -35.15
CA TYR A 229 60.82 -20.86 -34.15
C TYR A 229 61.10 -22.37 -34.17
N ASP A 230 61.68 -22.85 -35.27
CA ASP A 230 62.18 -24.21 -35.35
C ASP A 230 63.36 -24.41 -34.37
N ASP A 231 63.63 -25.64 -33.94
CA ASP A 231 64.67 -25.96 -32.94
C ASP A 231 66.06 -25.50 -33.41
N ASP A 232 66.28 -25.51 -34.73
CA ASP A 232 67.48 -24.97 -35.35
C ASP A 232 67.60 -23.44 -35.19
N THR A 233 66.48 -22.71 -35.24
CA THR A 233 66.46 -21.25 -35.09
C THR A 233 66.61 -20.82 -33.63
N THR A 234 66.02 -21.57 -32.68
CA THR A 234 66.18 -21.32 -31.25
C THR A 234 67.60 -21.67 -30.81
N GLY A 235 68.18 -22.75 -31.35
CA GLY A 235 69.58 -23.10 -31.20
C GLY A 235 70.50 -22.01 -31.74
N ALA A 236 70.27 -21.53 -32.97
CA ALA A 236 71.05 -20.43 -33.56
C ALA A 236 70.94 -19.13 -32.74
N LEU A 237 69.77 -18.80 -32.21
CA LEU A 237 69.56 -17.66 -31.32
C LEU A 237 70.30 -17.83 -29.98
N ALA A 238 70.33 -19.05 -29.43
CA ALA A 238 71.08 -19.36 -28.21
C ALA A 238 72.59 -19.19 -28.42
N PHE A 239 73.13 -19.72 -29.52
CA PHE A 239 74.54 -19.52 -29.88
C PHE A 239 74.87 -18.05 -30.16
N TYR A 240 73.97 -17.32 -30.83
CA TYR A 240 74.16 -15.90 -31.06
C TYR A 240 74.16 -15.10 -29.75
N LYS A 241 73.30 -15.46 -28.79
CA LYS A 241 73.30 -14.86 -27.46
C LYS A 241 74.62 -15.10 -26.73
N GLU A 242 75.11 -16.34 -26.72
CA GLU A 242 76.40 -16.70 -26.11
C GLU A 242 77.55 -15.92 -26.78
N HIS A 243 77.56 -15.85 -28.11
CA HIS A 243 78.53 -15.07 -28.85
C HIS A 243 78.49 -13.57 -28.50
N LEU A 244 77.30 -12.98 -28.35
CA LEU A 244 77.16 -11.58 -27.94
C LEU A 244 77.66 -11.34 -26.50
N GLU A 245 77.43 -12.28 -25.59
CA GLU A 245 77.98 -12.21 -24.24
C GLU A 245 79.51 -12.26 -24.26
N ASP A 246 80.10 -13.13 -25.07
CA ASP A 246 81.55 -13.20 -25.28
C ASP A 246 82.13 -11.94 -25.91
N VAL A 247 81.49 -11.42 -26.96
CA VAL A 247 81.90 -10.16 -27.60
C VAL A 247 81.81 -9.01 -26.61
N LYS A 248 80.75 -8.94 -25.80
CA LYS A 248 80.61 -7.92 -24.74
C LYS A 248 81.73 -8.01 -23.72
N ILE A 249 82.13 -9.21 -23.31
CA ILE A 249 83.27 -9.41 -22.40
C ILE A 249 84.57 -8.94 -23.06
N ARG A 250 84.80 -9.28 -24.33
CA ARG A 250 85.99 -8.84 -25.09
C ARG A 250 86.06 -7.33 -25.26
N LEU A 251 84.97 -6.69 -25.66
CA LEU A 251 84.90 -5.24 -25.81
C LEU A 251 85.10 -4.52 -24.48
N LYS A 252 84.55 -5.04 -23.38
CA LYS A 252 84.85 -4.51 -22.04
C LYS A 252 86.33 -4.61 -21.69
N LYS A 253 87.00 -5.71 -22.06
CA LYS A 253 88.45 -5.86 -21.86
C LYS A 253 89.24 -4.88 -22.74
N GLN A 254 88.85 -4.70 -24.00
CA GLN A 254 89.49 -3.73 -24.91
C GLN A 254 89.27 -2.29 -24.46
N ALA A 255 88.07 -1.94 -24.00
CA ALA A 255 87.76 -0.62 -23.45
C ALA A 255 88.66 -0.31 -22.24
N ARG A 256 88.77 -1.25 -21.28
CA ARG A 256 89.69 -1.10 -20.14
C ARG A 256 91.15 -0.95 -20.56
N LYS A 257 91.56 -1.64 -21.62
CA LYS A 257 92.93 -1.54 -22.14
C LYS A 257 93.17 -0.17 -22.80
N ALA A 258 92.24 0.30 -23.62
CA ALA A 258 92.30 1.61 -24.26
C ALA A 258 92.21 2.76 -23.24
N GLU A 259 91.41 2.61 -22.18
CA GLU A 259 91.40 3.55 -21.04
C GLU A 259 92.78 3.59 -20.36
N GLY A 260 93.41 2.44 -20.09
CA GLY A 260 94.77 2.40 -19.55
C GLY A 260 95.81 3.04 -20.49
N GLU A 261 95.73 2.77 -21.80
CA GLU A 261 96.62 3.41 -22.79
C GLU A 261 96.39 4.94 -22.85
N LEU A 262 95.15 5.42 -22.76
CA LEU A 262 94.85 6.85 -22.70
C LEU A 262 95.34 7.51 -21.41
N GLU A 263 95.23 6.86 -20.26
CA GLU A 263 95.83 7.33 -19.00
C GLU A 263 97.35 7.48 -19.15
N GLU A 264 98.01 6.54 -19.84
CA GLU A 264 99.44 6.65 -20.16
C GLU A 264 99.73 7.85 -21.09
N TYR A 265 98.93 8.07 -22.14
CA TYR A 265 99.10 9.21 -23.06
C TYR A 265 98.78 10.58 -22.46
N GLU A 266 97.79 10.68 -21.59
CA GLU A 266 97.50 11.92 -20.84
C GLU A 266 98.71 12.32 -19.98
N GLY A 267 99.47 11.36 -19.47
CA GLY A 267 100.76 11.59 -18.83
C GLY A 267 101.83 12.22 -19.73
N PHE A 268 101.76 12.02 -21.06
CA PHE A 268 102.71 12.61 -22.04
C PHE A 268 102.21 13.94 -22.66
N GLY A 269 100.90 14.21 -22.69
CA GLY A 269 100.29 15.36 -23.37
C GLY A 269 100.59 16.74 -22.76
N GLU A 270 101.06 16.80 -21.51
CA GLU A 270 101.42 18.06 -20.83
C GLU A 270 102.69 18.71 -21.40
N GLY A 271 103.59 17.91 -21.98
CA GLY A 271 104.81 18.40 -22.65
C GLY A 271 104.50 19.07 -23.99
N VAL A 272 103.67 18.42 -24.82
CA VAL A 272 103.40 18.85 -26.21
C VAL A 272 102.60 20.15 -26.28
N LYS A 273 101.71 20.41 -25.32
CA LYS A 273 100.98 21.69 -25.24
C LYS A 273 101.91 22.91 -25.10
N ARG A 274 103.08 22.76 -24.48
CA ARG A 274 104.05 23.87 -24.35
C ARG A 274 104.72 24.23 -25.68
N ASP A 275 104.88 23.26 -26.57
CA ASP A 275 105.59 23.46 -27.83
C ASP A 275 104.69 24.06 -28.91
N VAL A 276 103.40 23.70 -28.93
CA VAL A 276 102.42 24.27 -29.88
C VAL A 276 102.23 25.79 -29.66
N VAL A 277 102.24 26.25 -28.40
CA VAL A 277 102.14 27.68 -28.09
C VAL A 277 103.34 28.49 -28.60
N ARG A 278 104.53 27.88 -28.67
CA ARG A 278 105.71 28.55 -29.23
C ARG A 278 105.61 28.68 -30.74
N TYR A 279 105.12 27.65 -31.43
CA TYR A 279 104.95 27.68 -32.89
C TYR A 279 103.91 28.70 -33.36
N ALA A 280 102.81 28.90 -32.62
CA ALA A 280 101.80 29.90 -32.96
C ALA A 280 102.36 31.33 -32.97
N LYS A 281 103.23 31.67 -32.02
CA LYS A 281 103.87 32.99 -31.97
C LYS A 281 104.78 33.26 -33.18
N VAL A 282 105.49 32.25 -33.64
CA VAL A 282 106.40 32.38 -34.80
C VAL A 282 105.62 32.61 -36.11
N LEU A 283 104.40 32.08 -36.21
CA LEU A 283 103.55 32.29 -37.39
C LEU A 283 102.97 33.71 -37.47
N ASP A 284 102.54 34.29 -36.34
CA ASP A 284 102.07 35.68 -36.29
C ASP A 284 103.18 36.68 -36.68
N GLU A 285 104.42 36.41 -36.25
CA GLU A 285 105.58 37.23 -36.63
C GLU A 285 105.84 37.18 -38.15
N LEU A 286 105.67 36.01 -38.78
CA LEU A 286 105.82 35.83 -40.23
C LEU A 286 104.75 36.59 -41.04
N GLU A 287 103.50 36.61 -40.58
CA GLU A 287 102.44 37.36 -41.25
C GLU A 287 102.62 38.88 -41.14
N SER A 288 103.10 39.38 -39.99
CA SER A 288 103.42 40.80 -39.81
C SER A 288 104.52 41.26 -40.76
N VAL A 289 105.61 40.49 -40.89
CA VAL A 289 106.73 40.79 -41.80
C VAL A 289 106.25 40.78 -43.27
N LYS A 290 105.38 39.84 -43.64
CA LYS A 290 104.80 39.75 -44.99
C LYS A 290 103.89 40.95 -45.32
N GLY A 291 103.22 41.50 -44.31
CA GLY A 291 102.43 42.73 -44.41
C GLY A 291 103.28 43.99 -44.60
N GLU A 292 104.45 44.07 -43.95
CA GLU A 292 105.39 45.19 -44.10
C GLU A 292 106.09 45.21 -45.46
N ILE A 293 106.46 44.05 -46.00
CA ILE A 293 107.04 43.93 -47.36
C ILE A 293 106.06 44.46 -48.42
N ARG A 294 104.76 44.15 -48.29
CA ARG A 294 103.72 44.66 -49.21
C ARG A 294 103.46 46.17 -49.10
N ARG A 295 103.90 46.83 -48.02
CA ARG A 295 103.74 48.29 -47.84
C ARG A 295 104.96 49.10 -48.33
N LEU A 296 106.09 48.45 -48.58
CA LEU A 296 107.32 49.10 -49.05
C LEU A 296 107.46 49.16 -50.58
N ASP A 297 106.68 48.36 -51.34
CA ASP A 297 106.69 48.32 -52.82
C ASP A 297 105.62 49.21 -53.48
N GLY A 298 105.49 50.49 -53.09
CA GLY A 298 104.58 51.42 -53.77
C GLY A 298 105.15 52.01 -55.07
N ASP A 299 104.71 51.52 -56.24
CA ASP A 299 104.46 52.24 -57.52
C ASP A 299 104.08 51.24 -58.65
N GLU A 300 102.98 51.55 -59.36
CA GLU A 300 102.23 50.84 -60.45
C GLU A 300 101.59 49.46 -60.20
#